data_AF-S9THK3-F1
#
_entry.id   AF-S9THK3-F1
#
_cell.length_a   1.000
_cell.length_b   1.000
_cell.length_c   1.000
_cell.angle_alpha   90.00
_cell.angle_beta   90.00
_cell.angle_gamma   90.00
#
_symmetry.space_group_name_H-M   'P 1'
#
loop_
_entity.id
_entity.type
_entity.pdbx_description
1 polymer ?
#
loop_
_entity_poly.entity_id
_entity_poly.type
_entity_poly.pdbx_seq_one_letter_code
_entity_poly.pdbx_strand_id
1 'polypeptide(L)'
;MANNKKIQAEIDRVLKKTTLCLTEYDEMNSKFKSEPAQNATAKERLMGELKREIKKLQRQRDQIKAFIANSEVKDVKQLESSLKKIEERMEGFRLTERANKTKAFSKEGLSAAAVDTPLAHTISWLKQCIEEGRKRAEILDYEAQKASKGGRRGGKKTEEKIRLDRLRTHIQKWDVLLRMLNNEEVACEDVDPIQAKLEALLAEDCDADELANMDLYESFYMPEGGRGRTDEDDDEEVPDWMEDDGAIDETFGDDTVADDAHGQP
;
A
#
# COMPACT_ATOMS: atom_id res chain seq x y z
N MET A 1 16.74 7.16 52.61
CA MET A 1 17.28 8.33 51.88
C MET A 1 18.06 7.92 50.62
N ALA A 2 19.03 7.00 50.70
CA ALA A 2 19.80 6.57 49.52
C ALA A 2 18.99 5.80 48.46
N ASN A 3 18.01 4.97 48.88
CA ASN A 3 17.14 4.22 47.94
C ASN A 3 16.27 5.16 47.09
N ASN A 4 15.59 6.11 47.74
CA ASN A 4 14.79 7.14 47.04
C ASN A 4 15.60 7.95 46.03
N LYS A 5 16.87 8.29 46.33
CA LYS A 5 17.74 8.97 45.36
C LYS A 5 18.08 8.09 44.15
N LYS A 6 18.28 6.78 44.35
CA LYS A 6 18.53 5.83 43.25
C LYS A 6 17.29 5.67 42.36
N ILE A 7 16.11 5.50 42.97
CA ILE A 7 14.83 5.38 42.26
C ILE A 7 14.54 6.64 41.46
N GLN A 8 14.76 7.83 42.04
CA GLN A 8 14.58 9.09 41.32
C GLN A 8 15.52 9.20 40.12
N ALA A 9 16.80 8.83 40.27
CA ALA A 9 17.74 8.84 39.15
C ALA A 9 17.36 7.87 38.02
N GLU A 10 16.71 6.76 38.36
CA GLU A 10 16.18 5.80 37.38
C GLU A 10 14.95 6.34 36.66
N ILE A 11 14.02 6.95 37.40
CA ILE A 11 12.86 7.67 36.85
C ILE A 11 13.31 8.74 35.85
N ASP A 12 14.28 9.57 36.22
CA ASP A 12 14.79 10.63 35.35
C ASP A 12 15.41 10.06 34.06
N ARG A 13 16.07 8.89 34.15
CA ARG A 13 16.64 8.20 32.99
C ARG A 13 15.54 7.67 32.05
N VAL A 14 14.50 7.07 32.62
CA VAL A 14 13.35 6.55 31.85
C VAL A 14 12.55 7.67 31.21
N LEU A 15 12.33 8.79 31.91
CA LEU A 15 11.66 9.96 31.36
C LEU A 15 12.44 10.59 30.20
N LYS A 16 13.78 10.69 30.31
CA LYS A 16 14.63 11.17 29.20
C LYS A 16 14.55 10.24 27.99
N LYS A 17 14.64 8.93 28.23
CA LYS A 17 14.52 7.92 27.16
C LYS A 17 13.15 7.96 26.49
N THR A 18 12.10 8.10 27.28
CA THR A 18 10.71 8.21 26.80
C THR A 18 10.55 9.45 25.92
N THR A 19 11.10 10.58 26.33
CA THR A 19 11.09 11.82 25.55
C THR A 19 11.77 11.62 24.19
N LEU A 20 12.94 10.96 24.17
CA LEU A 20 13.64 10.65 22.92
C LEU A 20 12.80 9.75 22.00
N CYS A 21 12.25 8.66 22.51
CA CYS A 21 11.39 7.76 21.71
C CYS A 21 10.13 8.47 21.17
N LEU A 22 9.55 9.41 21.94
CA LEU A 22 8.42 10.21 21.46
C LEU A 22 8.83 11.14 20.32
N THR A 23 9.99 11.79 20.41
CA THR A 23 10.52 12.64 19.34
C THR A 23 10.85 11.82 18.09
N GLU A 24 11.54 10.69 18.23
CA GLU A 24 11.85 9.78 17.12
C GLU A 24 10.57 9.30 16.44
N TYR A 25 9.55 8.92 17.21
CA TYR A 25 8.24 8.54 16.66
C TYR A 25 7.56 9.69 15.91
N ASP A 26 7.51 10.89 16.50
CA ASP A 26 6.84 12.04 15.89
C ASP A 26 7.55 12.46 14.57
N GLU A 27 8.87 12.42 14.53
CA GLU A 27 9.67 12.66 13.30
C GLU A 27 9.37 11.61 12.23
N MET A 28 9.35 10.32 12.59
CA MET A 28 9.02 9.24 11.66
C MET A 28 7.59 9.30 11.16
N ASN A 29 6.65 9.66 12.04
CA ASN A 29 5.24 9.82 11.69
C ASN A 29 5.01 11.04 10.79
N SER A 30 5.75 12.13 11.02
CA SER A 30 5.75 13.29 10.14
C SER A 30 6.26 12.92 8.75
N LYS A 31 7.39 12.20 8.65
CA LYS A 31 7.94 11.69 7.39
C LYS A 31 6.93 10.78 6.66
N PHE A 32 6.30 9.85 7.38
CA PHE A 32 5.28 8.97 6.80
C PHE A 32 4.09 9.74 6.21
N LYS A 33 3.66 10.83 6.87
CA LYS A 33 2.56 11.67 6.41
C LYS A 33 2.95 12.58 5.24
N SER A 34 4.19 13.06 5.20
CA SER A 34 4.70 13.87 4.09
C SER A 34 5.02 13.05 2.84
N GLU A 35 5.31 11.75 3.00
CA GLU A 35 5.61 10.88 1.88
C GLU A 35 4.40 10.78 0.93
N PRO A 36 4.60 10.96 -0.40
CA PRO A 36 3.52 10.84 -1.38
C PRO A 36 2.81 9.49 -1.29
N ALA A 37 1.49 9.48 -1.51
CA ALA A 37 0.71 8.25 -1.44
C ALA A 37 1.02 7.24 -2.55
N GLN A 38 1.67 7.68 -3.65
CA GLN A 38 2.03 6.86 -4.79
C GLN A 38 3.32 6.05 -4.57
N ASN A 39 4.19 6.46 -3.63
CA ASN A 39 5.40 5.72 -3.27
C ASN A 39 5.10 4.59 -2.26
N ALA A 40 4.43 3.55 -2.74
CA ALA A 40 3.96 2.43 -1.92
C ALA A 40 5.10 1.72 -1.15
N THR A 41 6.22 1.46 -1.82
CA THR A 41 7.39 0.78 -1.24
C THR A 41 8.02 1.57 -0.09
N ALA A 42 8.19 2.89 -0.26
CA ALA A 42 8.71 3.73 0.82
C ALA A 42 7.73 3.82 2.00
N LYS A 43 6.43 3.94 1.72
CA LYS A 43 5.39 3.94 2.76
C LYS A 43 5.32 2.64 3.54
N GLU A 44 5.46 1.50 2.88
CA GLU A 44 5.49 0.20 3.56
C GLU A 44 6.72 0.07 4.47
N ARG A 45 7.89 0.50 3.98
CA ARG A 45 9.11 0.52 4.81
C ARG A 45 8.95 1.43 6.04
N LEU A 46 8.45 2.65 5.84
CA LEU A 46 8.19 3.61 6.92
C LEU A 46 7.12 3.09 7.90
N MET A 47 6.10 2.38 7.41
CA MET A 47 5.10 1.71 8.25
C MET A 47 5.74 0.63 9.14
N GLY A 48 6.64 -0.18 8.57
CA GLY A 48 7.41 -1.16 9.33
C GLY A 48 8.34 -0.54 10.38
N GLU A 49 8.91 0.64 10.09
CA GLU A 49 9.70 1.42 11.04
C GLU A 49 8.84 2.03 12.16
N LEU A 50 7.70 2.65 11.82
CA LEU A 50 6.73 3.16 12.78
C LEU A 50 6.20 2.07 13.73
N LYS A 51 5.92 0.87 13.20
CA LYS A 51 5.50 -0.28 14.01
C LYS A 51 6.57 -0.70 15.01
N ARG A 52 7.85 -0.64 14.63
CA ARG A 52 8.98 -0.90 15.55
C ARG A 52 9.08 0.18 16.63
N GLU A 53 8.90 1.45 16.26
CA GLU A 53 8.97 2.57 17.21
C GLU A 53 7.82 2.54 18.23
N ILE A 54 6.61 2.18 17.79
CA ILE A 54 5.46 1.98 18.69
C ILE A 54 5.71 0.86 19.71
N LYS A 55 6.34 -0.25 19.30
CA LYS A 55 6.73 -1.30 20.26
C LYS A 55 7.72 -0.79 21.32
N LYS A 56 8.60 0.16 20.99
CA LYS A 56 9.49 0.78 21.99
C LYS A 56 8.70 1.66 22.96
N LEU A 57 7.76 2.47 22.45
CA LEU A 57 6.88 3.31 23.26
C LEU A 57 6.01 2.47 24.23
N GLN A 58 5.49 1.32 23.77
CA GLN A 58 4.76 0.37 24.63
C GLN A 58 5.62 -0.12 25.80
N ARG A 59 6.88 -0.51 25.55
CA ARG A 59 7.80 -0.91 26.62
C ARG A 59 8.07 0.22 27.61
N GLN A 60 8.22 1.47 27.12
CA GLN A 60 8.38 2.63 28.01
C GLN A 60 7.12 2.90 28.84
N ARG A 61 5.91 2.76 28.26
CA ARG A 61 4.63 2.87 28.97
C ARG A 61 4.57 1.87 30.12
N ASP A 62 4.88 0.61 29.88
CA ASP A 62 4.80 -0.44 30.90
C ASP A 62 5.81 -0.22 32.02
N GLN A 63 7.01 0.26 31.66
CA GLN A 63 8.02 0.64 32.64
C GLN A 63 7.59 1.85 33.49
N ILE A 64 6.95 2.87 32.89
CA ILE A 64 6.38 4.02 33.60
C ILE A 64 5.24 3.57 34.52
N LYS A 65 4.34 2.68 34.06
CA LYS A 65 3.27 2.09 34.89
C LYS A 65 3.83 1.38 36.12
N ALA A 66 4.92 0.63 35.97
CA ALA A 66 5.59 -0.02 37.10
C ALA A 66 6.14 1.00 38.12
N PHE A 67 6.67 2.15 37.67
CA PHE A 67 7.10 3.22 38.59
C PHE A 67 5.92 3.91 39.29
N ILE A 68 4.80 4.12 38.61
CA ILE A 68 3.60 4.71 39.24
C ILE A 68 3.02 3.76 40.31
N ALA A 69 3.02 2.46 40.06
CA ALA A 69 2.56 1.45 41.02
C ALA A 69 3.51 1.27 42.24
N ASN A 70 4.74 1.78 42.16
CA ASN A 70 5.71 1.66 43.24
C ASN A 70 5.44 2.72 44.33
N SER A 71 5.08 2.26 45.53
CA SER A 71 4.76 3.11 46.69
C SER A 71 5.91 3.96 47.22
N GLU A 72 7.16 3.67 46.83
CA GLU A 72 8.32 4.52 47.16
C GLU A 72 8.40 5.80 46.30
N VAL A 73 7.65 5.87 45.20
CA VAL A 73 7.60 7.02 44.29
C VAL A 73 6.57 8.03 44.79
N LYS A 74 7.04 9.24 45.13
CA LYS A 74 6.19 10.29 45.71
C LYS A 74 5.64 11.27 44.70
N ASP A 75 6.32 11.49 43.58
CA ASP A 75 5.89 12.40 42.52
C ASP A 75 5.64 11.62 41.22
N VAL A 76 4.36 11.40 40.94
CA VAL A 76 3.90 10.66 39.76
C VAL A 76 3.42 11.57 38.64
N LYS A 77 3.28 12.89 38.86
CA LYS A 77 2.65 13.80 37.90
C LYS A 77 3.35 13.81 36.54
N GLN A 78 4.69 13.80 36.55
CA GLN A 78 5.48 13.78 35.32
C GLN A 78 5.43 12.42 34.62
N LEU A 79 5.32 11.33 35.39
CA LEU A 79 5.15 9.97 34.87
C LEU A 79 3.79 9.82 34.19
N GLU A 80 2.71 10.28 34.83
CA GLU A 80 1.35 10.30 34.29
C GLU A 80 1.24 11.16 33.02
N SER A 81 1.87 12.34 33.01
CA SER A 81 1.93 13.19 31.80
C SER A 81 2.64 12.49 30.63
N SER A 82 3.74 11.79 30.92
CA SER A 82 4.48 11.04 29.89
C SER A 82 3.68 9.83 29.39
N LEU A 83 2.97 9.15 30.30
CA LEU A 83 2.08 8.03 29.98
C LEU A 83 0.97 8.46 29.01
N LYS A 84 0.30 9.59 29.30
CA LYS A 84 -0.74 10.16 28.42
C LYS A 84 -0.19 10.49 27.02
N LYS A 85 1.02 11.05 26.92
CA LYS A 85 1.67 11.32 25.62
C LYS A 85 1.94 10.04 24.83
N ILE A 86 2.39 8.98 25.50
CA ILE A 86 2.60 7.68 24.84
C ILE A 86 1.26 7.13 24.33
N GLU A 87 0.20 7.18 25.14
CA GLU A 87 -1.12 6.66 24.76
C GLU A 87 -1.71 7.39 23.55
N GLU A 88 -1.61 8.73 23.51
CA GLU A 88 -2.04 9.53 22.37
C GLU A 88 -1.31 9.13 21.07
N ARG A 89 0.01 8.86 21.15
CA ARG A 89 0.81 8.42 20.00
C ARG A 89 0.46 7.01 19.56
N MET A 90 0.19 6.10 20.50
CA MET A 90 -0.29 4.75 20.19
C MET A 90 -1.66 4.76 19.51
N GLU A 91 -2.60 5.59 19.98
CA GLU A 91 -3.91 5.75 19.35
C GLU A 91 -3.78 6.34 17.94
N GLY A 92 -2.97 7.39 17.78
CA GLY A 92 -2.66 7.98 16.49
C GLY A 92 -2.05 6.98 15.50
N PHE A 93 -1.19 6.07 15.98
CA PHE A 93 -0.66 4.98 15.16
C PHE A 93 -1.75 4.01 14.73
N ARG A 94 -2.67 3.59 15.61
CA ARG A 94 -3.76 2.68 15.24
C ARG A 94 -4.63 3.25 14.12
N LEU A 95 -4.95 4.54 14.19
CA LEU A 95 -5.71 5.22 13.13
C LEU A 95 -4.92 5.25 11.82
N THR A 96 -3.62 5.54 11.90
CA THR A 96 -2.73 5.60 10.73
C THR A 96 -2.55 4.21 10.11
N GLU A 97 -2.36 3.17 10.91
CA GLU A 97 -2.25 1.77 10.48
C GLU A 97 -3.56 1.28 9.85
N ARG A 98 -4.71 1.56 10.49
CA ARG A 98 -6.03 1.23 9.93
C ARG A 98 -6.25 1.94 8.60
N ALA A 99 -5.98 3.25 8.53
CA ALA A 99 -6.12 3.99 7.28
C ALA A 99 -5.17 3.49 6.19
N ASN A 100 -3.95 3.08 6.54
CA ASN A 100 -2.99 2.54 5.58
C ASN A 100 -3.39 1.14 5.08
N LYS A 101 -3.88 0.27 5.97
CA LYS A 101 -4.43 -1.04 5.59
C LYS A 101 -5.66 -0.87 4.70
N THR A 102 -6.64 -0.06 5.11
CA THR A 102 -7.84 0.18 4.29
C THR A 102 -7.48 0.82 2.94
N LYS A 103 -6.50 1.73 2.87
CA LYS A 103 -6.04 2.27 1.58
C LYS A 103 -5.31 1.24 0.70
N ALA A 104 -4.63 0.25 1.30
CA ALA A 104 -4.04 -0.86 0.55
C ALA A 104 -5.12 -1.77 -0.06
N PHE A 105 -6.23 -2.00 0.64
CA PHE A 105 -7.39 -2.74 0.11
C PHE A 105 -8.30 -1.89 -0.78
N SER A 106 -8.35 -0.56 -0.60
CA SER A 106 -9.17 0.37 -1.37
C SER A 106 -8.40 1.03 -2.52
N LYS A 107 -7.79 0.23 -3.40
CA LYS A 107 -7.15 0.67 -4.65
C LYS A 107 -8.11 1.46 -5.59
N GLU A 108 -9.41 1.51 -5.29
CA GLU A 108 -10.43 2.26 -6.04
C GLU A 108 -10.68 3.71 -5.52
N GLY A 109 -10.27 4.06 -4.30
CA GLY A 109 -10.64 5.33 -3.65
C GLY A 109 -9.77 6.55 -3.97
N LEU A 110 -8.64 6.39 -4.66
CA LEU A 110 -7.72 7.46 -5.05
C LEU A 110 -8.09 8.13 -6.38
N SER A 111 -9.20 7.72 -7.00
CA SER A 111 -9.56 8.10 -8.38
C SER A 111 -10.10 9.51 -8.52
N ALA A 112 -10.69 10.13 -7.49
CA ALA A 112 -11.46 11.38 -7.68
C ALA A 112 -10.64 12.68 -7.58
N ALA A 113 -9.55 12.71 -6.79
CA ALA A 113 -8.73 13.93 -6.63
C ALA A 113 -7.44 13.91 -7.47
N ALA A 114 -7.08 12.77 -8.04
CA ALA A 114 -5.90 12.64 -8.91
C ALA A 114 -6.19 13.02 -10.37
N VAL A 115 -7.46 13.15 -10.77
CA VAL A 115 -7.89 13.30 -12.18
C VAL A 115 -7.26 14.51 -12.88
N ASP A 116 -6.92 15.58 -12.15
CA ASP A 116 -6.52 16.86 -12.76
C ASP A 116 -5.02 17.13 -12.73
N THR A 117 -4.19 16.09 -12.63
CA THR A 117 -2.73 16.22 -12.80
C THR A 117 -2.31 15.75 -14.20
N PRO A 118 -1.33 16.43 -14.86
CA PRO A 118 -0.79 15.97 -16.14
C PRO A 118 -0.34 14.51 -16.11
N LEU A 119 0.28 14.09 -15.00
CA LEU A 119 0.68 12.70 -14.77
C LEU A 119 -0.50 11.73 -14.78
N ALA A 120 -1.61 12.07 -14.11
CA ALA A 120 -2.80 11.21 -14.12
C ALA A 120 -3.46 11.12 -15.50
N HIS A 121 -3.42 12.20 -16.29
CA HIS A 121 -3.87 12.18 -17.68
C HIS A 121 -3.04 11.21 -18.52
N THR A 122 -1.71 11.31 -18.47
CA THR A 122 -0.79 10.40 -19.19
C THR A 122 -0.94 8.96 -18.73
N ILE A 123 -1.13 8.71 -17.43
CA ILE A 123 -1.39 7.36 -16.88
C ILE A 123 -2.73 6.82 -17.39
N SER A 124 -3.77 7.63 -17.42
CA SER A 124 -5.10 7.22 -17.90
C SER A 124 -5.07 6.91 -19.39
N TRP A 125 -4.42 7.78 -20.19
CA TRP A 125 -4.22 7.57 -21.61
C TRP A 125 -3.44 6.29 -21.89
N LEU A 126 -2.32 6.05 -21.21
CA LEU A 126 -1.53 4.83 -21.42
C LEU A 126 -2.29 3.55 -21.05
N LYS A 127 -3.13 3.59 -20.00
CA LYS A 127 -4.05 2.49 -19.67
C LYS A 127 -5.06 2.22 -20.78
N GLN A 128 -5.60 3.27 -21.38
CA GLN A 128 -6.52 3.14 -22.52
C GLN A 128 -5.81 2.51 -23.72
N CYS A 129 -4.59 2.95 -24.06
CA CYS A 129 -3.80 2.35 -25.14
C CYS A 129 -3.51 0.87 -24.91
N ILE A 130 -3.19 0.45 -23.67
CA ILE A 130 -3.00 -0.96 -23.31
C ILE A 130 -4.27 -1.77 -23.53
N GLU A 131 -5.42 -1.25 -23.12
CA GLU A 131 -6.71 -1.92 -23.29
C GLU A 131 -7.10 -2.05 -24.77
N GLU A 132 -6.91 -0.99 -25.56
CA GLU A 132 -7.13 -1.00 -27.00
C GLU A 132 -6.17 -1.97 -27.71
N GLY A 133 -4.89 -1.99 -27.31
CA GLY A 133 -3.90 -2.93 -27.82
C GLY A 133 -4.26 -4.38 -27.53
N ARG A 134 -4.78 -4.68 -26.34
CA ARG A 134 -5.27 -6.02 -25.98
C ARG A 134 -6.44 -6.46 -26.85
N LYS A 135 -7.43 -5.58 -27.05
CA LYS A 135 -8.56 -5.83 -27.97
C LYS A 135 -8.08 -6.08 -29.41
N ARG A 136 -7.12 -5.28 -29.90
CA ARG A 136 -6.55 -5.48 -31.24
C ARG A 136 -5.78 -6.79 -31.33
N ALA A 137 -5.05 -7.18 -30.29
CA ALA A 137 -4.35 -8.46 -30.21
C ALA A 137 -5.33 -9.64 -30.25
N GLU A 138 -6.50 -9.55 -29.61
CA GLU A 138 -7.55 -10.58 -29.68
C GLU A 138 -8.09 -10.74 -31.11
N ILE A 139 -8.34 -9.63 -31.82
CA ILE A 139 -8.78 -9.64 -33.22
C ILE A 139 -7.71 -10.30 -34.11
N LEU A 140 -6.44 -9.89 -33.97
CA LEU A 140 -5.32 -10.47 -34.72
C LEU A 140 -5.11 -11.95 -34.41
N ASP A 141 -5.32 -12.38 -33.16
CA ASP A 141 -5.25 -13.79 -32.78
C ASP A 141 -6.35 -14.61 -33.48
N TYR A 142 -7.58 -14.08 -33.53
CA TYR A 142 -8.67 -14.70 -34.28
C TYR A 142 -8.39 -14.79 -35.79
N GLU A 143 -7.88 -13.72 -36.40
CA GLU A 143 -7.49 -13.68 -37.81
C GLU A 143 -6.36 -14.69 -38.11
N ALA A 144 -5.34 -14.74 -37.27
CA ALA A 144 -4.25 -15.70 -37.36
C ALA A 144 -4.72 -17.15 -37.24
N GLN A 145 -5.69 -17.42 -36.36
CA GLN A 145 -6.33 -18.74 -36.25
C GLN A 145 -7.14 -19.10 -37.51
N LYS A 146 -7.92 -18.16 -38.06
CA LYS A 146 -8.68 -18.35 -39.30
C LYS A 146 -7.78 -18.63 -40.50
N ALA A 147 -6.68 -17.87 -40.65
CA ALA A 147 -5.68 -18.08 -41.69
C ALA A 147 -5.02 -19.47 -41.59
N SER A 148 -4.80 -19.96 -40.37
CA SER A 148 -4.21 -21.28 -40.13
C SER A 148 -5.13 -22.47 -40.47
N LYS A 149 -6.46 -22.30 -40.35
CA LYS A 149 -7.45 -23.36 -40.67
C LYS A 149 -7.66 -23.56 -42.18
N GLY A 150 -7.38 -22.54 -43.00
CA GLY A 150 -7.57 -22.59 -44.46
C GLY A 150 -6.37 -23.12 -45.27
N GLY A 151 -5.16 -23.14 -44.69
CA GLY A 151 -3.92 -23.42 -45.41
C GLY A 151 -3.23 -24.72 -44.99
N ARG A 152 -3.36 -25.78 -45.78
CA ARG A 152 -2.55 -27.01 -45.64
C ARG A 152 -1.12 -26.73 -46.15
N ARG A 153 -0.27 -26.04 -45.40
CA ARG A 153 1.18 -25.95 -45.68
C ARG A 153 1.97 -25.52 -44.43
N GLY A 154 3.03 -26.28 -44.14
CA GLY A 154 3.70 -26.33 -42.85
C GLY A 154 4.52 -25.10 -42.45
N GLY A 155 4.78 -25.04 -41.14
CA GLY A 155 6.00 -24.51 -40.50
C GLY A 155 6.26 -23.01 -40.50
N LYS A 156 5.76 -22.23 -41.47
CA LYS A 156 6.04 -20.78 -41.53
C LYS A 156 5.03 -20.01 -40.67
N LYS A 157 5.50 -19.21 -39.70
CA LYS A 157 4.63 -18.25 -38.99
C LYS A 157 3.93 -17.39 -40.05
N THR A 158 2.59 -17.31 -39.97
CA THR A 158 1.82 -16.44 -40.85
C THR A 158 2.13 -14.98 -40.49
N GLU A 159 2.00 -14.06 -41.45
CA GLU A 159 2.26 -12.63 -41.26
C GLU A 159 1.48 -12.07 -40.05
N GLU A 160 0.23 -12.53 -39.89
CA GLU A 160 -0.66 -12.18 -38.79
C GLU A 160 -0.13 -12.63 -37.43
N LYS A 161 0.55 -13.78 -37.35
CA LYS A 161 1.19 -14.25 -36.11
C LYS A 161 2.41 -13.42 -35.74
N ILE A 162 3.18 -12.96 -36.73
CA ILE A 162 4.34 -12.09 -36.50
C ILE A 162 3.86 -10.72 -35.99
N ARG A 163 2.81 -10.17 -36.61
CA ARG A 163 2.16 -8.94 -36.15
C ARG A 163 1.63 -9.07 -34.72
N LEU A 164 0.95 -10.18 -34.41
CA LEU A 164 0.46 -10.45 -33.07
C LEU A 164 1.57 -10.50 -32.01
N ASP A 165 2.67 -11.22 -32.29
CA ASP A 165 3.81 -11.32 -31.36
C ASP A 165 4.46 -9.95 -31.11
N ARG A 166 4.58 -9.12 -32.16
CA ARG A 166 5.11 -7.76 -32.07
C ARG A 166 4.19 -6.85 -31.25
N LEU A 167 2.89 -6.82 -31.55
CA LEU A 167 1.92 -6.04 -30.77
C LEU A 167 1.90 -6.45 -29.29
N ARG A 168 1.97 -7.76 -29.00
CA ARG A 168 2.10 -8.25 -27.61
C ARG A 168 3.36 -7.74 -26.92
N THR A 169 4.47 -7.63 -27.66
CA THR A 169 5.72 -7.07 -27.14
C THR A 169 5.57 -5.57 -26.85
N HIS A 170 4.92 -4.81 -27.73
CA HIS A 170 4.59 -3.39 -27.49
C HIS A 170 3.72 -3.21 -26.24
N ILE A 171 2.67 -4.02 -26.09
CA ILE A 171 1.79 -4.00 -24.90
C ILE A 171 2.59 -4.27 -23.62
N GLN A 172 3.50 -5.25 -23.63
CA GLN A 172 4.37 -5.51 -22.48
C GLN A 172 5.27 -4.31 -22.15
N LYS A 173 5.81 -3.64 -23.17
CA LYS A 173 6.61 -2.41 -22.99
C LYS A 173 5.77 -1.26 -22.44
N TRP A 174 4.51 -1.13 -22.86
CA TRP A 174 3.56 -0.15 -22.31
C TRP A 174 3.21 -0.45 -20.85
N ASP A 175 3.03 -1.71 -20.47
CA ASP A 175 2.84 -2.12 -19.07
C ASP A 175 4.06 -1.78 -18.19
N VAL A 176 5.29 -1.91 -18.73
CA VAL A 176 6.52 -1.49 -18.04
C VAL A 176 6.59 0.04 -17.91
N LEU A 177 6.32 0.79 -18.99
CA LEU A 177 6.26 2.25 -18.96
C LEU A 177 5.21 2.76 -17.96
N LEU A 178 4.05 2.11 -17.90
CA LEU A 178 3.01 2.44 -16.92
C LEU A 178 3.48 2.23 -15.49
N ARG A 179 4.26 1.16 -15.21
CA ARG A 179 4.86 0.95 -13.88
C ARG A 179 5.89 2.02 -13.57
N MET A 180 6.76 2.36 -14.52
CA MET A 180 7.78 3.40 -14.36
C MET A 180 7.17 4.78 -14.12
N LEU A 181 6.09 5.14 -14.84
CA LEU A 181 5.31 6.36 -14.61
C LEU A 181 4.68 6.40 -13.21
N ASN A 182 4.10 5.28 -12.75
CA ASN A 182 3.53 5.21 -11.39
C ASN A 182 4.60 5.30 -10.29
N ASN A 183 5.83 4.89 -10.59
CA ASN A 183 6.97 4.97 -9.67
C ASN A 183 7.75 6.29 -9.77
N GLU A 184 7.32 7.23 -10.63
CA GLU A 184 8.04 8.48 -10.94
C GLU A 184 9.49 8.26 -11.45
N GLU A 185 9.77 7.09 -12.05
CA GLU A 185 11.06 6.80 -12.69
C GLU A 185 11.18 7.48 -14.07
N VAL A 186 10.05 7.90 -14.64
CA VAL A 186 9.90 8.57 -15.94
C VAL A 186 8.92 9.72 -15.79
N ALA A 187 9.23 10.90 -16.35
CA ALA A 187 8.33 12.04 -16.32
C ALA A 187 7.26 11.93 -17.41
N CYS A 188 6.08 12.52 -17.17
CA CYS A 188 5.02 12.59 -18.20
C CYS A 188 5.48 13.29 -19.49
N GLU A 189 6.34 14.29 -19.36
CA GLU A 189 6.96 15.05 -20.47
C GLU A 189 7.80 14.16 -21.40
N ASP A 190 8.38 13.07 -20.87
CA ASP A 190 9.17 12.13 -21.68
C ASP A 190 8.27 11.17 -22.48
N VAL A 191 7.01 11.01 -22.07
CA VAL A 191 6.03 10.10 -22.70
C VAL A 191 5.21 10.82 -23.77
N ASP A 192 4.98 12.12 -23.65
CA ASP A 192 4.25 12.91 -24.65
C ASP A 192 4.79 12.75 -26.10
N PRO A 193 6.11 12.73 -26.36
CA PRO A 193 6.66 12.58 -27.71
C PRO A 193 6.40 11.21 -28.35
N ILE A 194 6.13 10.18 -27.54
CA ILE A 194 5.85 8.83 -28.04
C ILE A 194 4.34 8.56 -28.18
N GLN A 195 3.46 9.44 -27.68
CA GLN A 195 2.01 9.24 -27.74
C GLN A 195 1.49 8.97 -29.15
N ALA A 196 1.83 9.85 -30.10
CA ALA A 196 1.43 9.71 -31.50
C ALA A 196 1.96 8.41 -32.15
N LYS A 197 3.15 7.95 -31.73
CA LYS A 197 3.74 6.69 -32.22
C LYS A 197 2.99 5.48 -31.67
N LEU A 198 2.60 5.54 -30.40
CA LEU A 198 1.82 4.50 -29.74
C LEU A 198 0.41 4.37 -30.35
N GLU A 199 -0.23 5.49 -30.66
CA GLU A 199 -1.52 5.52 -31.35
C GLU A 199 -1.40 4.98 -32.79
N ALA A 200 -0.31 5.27 -33.50
CA ALA A 200 -0.06 4.69 -34.82
C ALA A 200 0.08 3.16 -34.77
N LEU A 201 0.71 2.60 -33.73
CA LEU A 201 0.81 1.15 -33.54
C LEU A 201 -0.53 0.46 -33.26
N LEU A 202 -1.55 1.23 -32.81
CA LEU A 202 -2.91 0.74 -32.59
C LEU A 202 -3.79 0.83 -33.84
N ALA A 203 -3.35 1.55 -34.87
CA ALA A 203 -4.12 1.72 -36.10
C ALA A 203 -4.34 0.38 -36.83
N GLU A 204 -5.50 0.23 -37.46
CA GLU A 204 -5.88 -1.01 -38.14
C GLU A 204 -4.95 -1.32 -39.33
N ASP A 205 -4.45 -0.28 -39.97
CA ASP A 205 -3.55 -0.26 -41.13
C ASP A 205 -2.08 -0.13 -40.78
N CYS A 206 -1.71 -0.22 -39.49
CA CYS A 206 -0.31 -0.19 -39.05
C CYS A 206 0.52 -1.22 -39.83
N ASP A 207 1.60 -0.73 -40.43
CA ASP A 207 2.45 -1.57 -41.25
C ASP A 207 3.38 -2.45 -40.39
N ALA A 208 3.94 -3.50 -41.00
CA ALA A 208 4.77 -4.44 -40.26
C ALA A 208 6.11 -3.83 -39.83
N ASP A 209 6.61 -2.79 -40.50
CA ASP A 209 7.90 -2.15 -40.23
C ASP A 209 7.77 -1.16 -39.06
N GLU A 210 6.66 -0.42 -38.98
CA GLU A 210 6.25 0.38 -37.84
C GLU A 210 6.07 -0.48 -36.59
N LEU A 211 5.39 -1.62 -36.70
CA LEU A 211 5.21 -2.58 -35.62
C LEU A 211 6.51 -3.33 -35.25
N ALA A 212 7.57 -3.24 -36.07
CA ALA A 212 8.89 -3.75 -35.73
C ALA A 212 9.76 -2.71 -35.04
N ASN A 213 9.36 -1.44 -35.07
CA ASN A 213 10.16 -0.34 -34.55
C ASN A 213 10.18 -0.37 -33.01
N MET A 214 11.30 -0.84 -32.45
CA MET A 214 11.52 -0.85 -31.01
C MET A 214 12.33 0.37 -30.53
N ASP A 215 12.86 1.18 -31.46
CA ASP A 215 13.72 2.35 -31.17
C ASP A 215 12.97 3.40 -30.35
N LEU A 216 11.64 3.41 -30.46
CA LEU A 216 10.77 4.29 -29.67
C LEU A 216 10.90 4.08 -28.15
N TYR A 217 11.45 2.94 -27.73
CA TYR A 217 11.65 2.56 -26.34
C TYR A 217 13.07 2.76 -25.83
N GLU A 218 14.05 3.05 -26.71
CA GLU A 218 15.47 3.16 -26.33
C GLU A 218 15.75 4.30 -25.36
N SER A 219 14.95 5.36 -25.40
CA SER A 219 15.03 6.47 -24.46
C SER A 219 14.65 6.08 -23.03
N PHE A 220 13.98 4.94 -22.84
CA PHE A 220 13.56 4.44 -21.53
C PHE A 220 14.45 3.27 -21.13
N TYR A 221 15.11 3.37 -19.98
CA TYR A 221 15.92 2.28 -19.43
C TYR A 221 15.01 1.18 -18.86
N MET A 222 14.37 0.42 -19.75
CA MET A 222 13.42 -0.62 -19.37
C MET A 222 14.13 -1.90 -18.92
N PRO A 223 13.79 -2.47 -17.76
CA PRO A 223 14.31 -3.76 -17.34
C PRO A 223 13.97 -4.85 -18.37
N GLU A 224 14.99 -5.54 -18.88
CA GLU A 224 14.76 -6.73 -19.71
C GLU A 224 14.30 -7.90 -18.84
N GLY A 225 13.01 -8.26 -18.95
CA GLY A 225 12.49 -9.53 -18.45
C GLY A 225 11.87 -9.49 -17.06
N GLY A 226 10.54 -9.37 -17.01
CA GLY A 226 9.74 -9.65 -15.82
C GLY A 226 8.53 -10.48 -16.19
N ARG A 227 8.64 -11.82 -16.13
CA ARG A 227 7.45 -12.67 -16.07
C ARG A 227 6.68 -12.29 -14.82
N GLY A 228 5.39 -12.03 -14.97
CA GLY A 228 4.50 -11.65 -13.88
C GLY A 228 4.55 -12.65 -12.73
N ARG A 229 4.58 -12.12 -11.51
CA ARG A 229 4.24 -12.85 -10.29
C ARG A 229 2.83 -13.43 -10.47
N THR A 230 2.70 -14.74 -10.39
CA THR A 230 1.42 -15.45 -10.34
C THR A 230 0.78 -15.24 -8.97
N ASP A 231 -0.50 -14.89 -8.96
CA ASP A 231 -1.36 -14.71 -7.79
C ASP A 231 -1.75 -16.07 -7.18
N GLU A 232 -0.78 -16.82 -6.68
CA GLU A 232 -1.00 -18.04 -5.91
C GLU A 232 -0.07 -17.98 -4.70
N ASP A 233 -0.64 -17.61 -3.55
CA ASP A 233 -0.18 -17.85 -2.17
C ASP A 233 -0.61 -16.66 -1.29
N ASP A 234 -1.91 -16.56 -1.00
CA ASP A 234 -2.48 -15.64 -0.01
C ASP A 234 -3.40 -16.43 0.95
N ASP A 235 -2.87 -17.53 1.48
CA ASP A 235 -3.35 -18.10 2.75
C ASP A 235 -2.57 -17.38 3.87
N GLU A 236 -2.97 -16.15 4.20
CA GLU A 236 -2.47 -15.44 5.38
C GLU A 236 -3.05 -16.09 6.65
N GLU A 237 -2.20 -16.87 7.31
CA GLU A 237 -2.40 -17.38 8.67
C GLU A 237 -2.70 -16.19 9.61
N VAL A 238 -3.92 -16.16 10.17
CA VAL A 238 -4.34 -15.13 11.13
C VAL A 238 -3.40 -15.17 12.34
N PRO A 239 -2.65 -14.11 12.65
CA PRO A 239 -1.72 -14.14 13.77
C PRO A 239 -2.44 -14.27 15.11
N ASP A 240 -2.03 -15.27 15.91
CA ASP A 240 -2.55 -15.70 17.23
C ASP A 240 -2.96 -14.60 18.24
N TRP A 241 -2.46 -13.36 18.09
CA TRP A 241 -2.87 -12.23 18.93
C TRP A 241 -4.18 -11.56 18.48
N MET A 242 -4.78 -12.00 17.36
CA MET A 242 -6.10 -11.57 16.89
C MET A 242 -7.25 -12.42 17.45
N GLU A 243 -6.98 -13.51 18.18
CA GLU A 243 -8.02 -14.42 18.70
C GLU A 243 -8.39 -14.20 20.17
N ASP A 244 -7.85 -13.18 20.85
CA ASP A 244 -8.19 -12.92 22.26
C ASP A 244 -8.63 -11.47 22.48
N ASP A 245 -9.89 -11.19 22.14
CA ASP A 245 -10.66 -10.16 22.83
C ASP A 245 -11.73 -10.88 23.66
N GLY A 246 -11.38 -11.06 24.94
CA GLY A 246 -12.23 -11.64 25.96
C GLY A 246 -13.60 -10.98 26.04
N ALA A 247 -14.57 -11.85 26.33
CA ALA A 247 -15.90 -11.59 26.85
C ALA A 247 -16.13 -10.15 27.35
N ILE A 248 -16.82 -9.36 26.53
CA ILE A 248 -17.71 -8.33 27.06
C ILE A 248 -18.85 -9.04 27.77
N ASP A 249 -18.67 -9.18 29.08
CA ASP A 249 -19.69 -9.60 30.04
C ASP A 249 -20.83 -8.56 30.03
N GLU A 250 -21.89 -8.83 29.27
CA GLU A 250 -23.17 -8.13 29.40
C GLU A 250 -23.87 -8.59 30.69
N THR A 251 -23.37 -8.16 31.85
CA THR A 251 -24.22 -8.04 33.05
C THR A 251 -24.59 -6.59 33.24
N PHE A 252 -25.49 -6.11 32.38
CA PHE A 252 -26.31 -4.94 32.72
C PHE A 252 -27.36 -5.43 33.72
N GLY A 253 -27.28 -4.94 34.95
CA GLY A 253 -28.13 -5.34 36.05
C GLY A 253 -29.60 -5.04 35.75
N ASP A 254 -30.41 -6.09 35.81
CA ASP A 254 -31.83 -6.00 36.10
C ASP A 254 -32.05 -6.72 37.43
N ASP A 255 -32.21 -5.94 38.49
CA ASP A 255 -32.81 -6.44 39.71
C ASP A 255 -33.51 -5.31 40.47
N THR A 256 -34.68 -5.66 41.02
CA THR A 256 -35.70 -4.85 41.72
C THR A 256 -36.70 -4.15 40.79
N VAL A 257 -37.99 -4.52 40.77
CA VAL A 257 -38.89 -4.78 41.90
C VAL A 257 -39.94 -5.85 41.53
N ALA A 258 -40.04 -6.89 42.36
CA ALA A 258 -41.21 -7.74 42.48
C ALA A 258 -42.12 -7.23 43.61
N ASP A 259 -43.40 -7.03 43.32
CA ASP A 259 -44.53 -6.97 44.25
C ASP A 259 -45.80 -6.99 43.38
N ASP A 260 -46.93 -7.62 43.67
CA ASP A 260 -47.32 -8.86 44.35
C ASP A 260 -48.79 -9.05 43.89
N ALA A 261 -49.29 -10.27 44.02
CA ALA A 261 -50.69 -10.61 44.28
C ALA A 261 -51.82 -10.24 43.28
N HIS A 262 -52.38 -11.33 42.72
CA HIS A 262 -53.81 -11.66 42.58
C HIS A 262 -54.52 -11.10 41.32
N GLY A 263 -55.13 -11.90 40.46
CA GLY A 263 -55.94 -13.08 40.76
C GLY A 263 -57.41 -12.67 40.89
N GLN A 264 -58.05 -12.48 39.73
CA GLN A 264 -59.46 -12.72 39.34
C GLN A 264 -60.61 -12.57 40.36
N PRO A 265 -61.79 -12.12 39.89
CA PRO A 265 -62.70 -13.03 39.17
C PRO A 265 -62.93 -12.67 37.70
#